data_AF-A0A8X6S2N4-F1
#
_entry.id   AF-A0A8X6S2N4-F1
#
_cell.length_a   1.000
_cell.length_b   1.000
_cell.length_c   1.000
_cell.angle_alpha   90.00
_cell.angle_beta   90.00
_cell.angle_gamma   90.00
#
_symmetry.space_group_name_H-M   'P 1'
#
loop_
_entity.id
_entity.type
_entity.pdbx_description
1 polymer ?
#
loop_
_entity_poly.entity_id
_entity_poly.type
_entity_poly.pdbx_seq_one_letter_code
_entity_poly.pdbx_strand_id
1 'polypeptide(L)'
;MSIGKFKKDELRSIADELKLVVPDNAKVLDLRELIQESEIYKNDKETYQAIVDCVLEEINDRRNEDENRRNENENRLEIEKIKLSQLE
;
A
#
# COMPACT_ATOMS: atom_id res chain seq x y z
N MET A 1 -6.87 -16.46 7.53
CA MET A 1 -6.68 -15.35 6.57
C MET A 1 -5.62 -15.81 5.60
N SER A 2 -5.93 -15.93 4.30
CA SER A 2 -4.94 -16.42 3.36
C SER A 2 -4.02 -15.28 2.95
N ILE A 3 -2.72 -15.36 3.30
CA ILE A 3 -1.68 -14.45 2.79
C ILE A 3 -1.51 -14.56 1.25
N GLY A 4 -2.17 -15.57 0.68
CA GLY A 4 -2.40 -15.87 -0.73
C GLY A 4 -2.91 -14.76 -1.66
N LYS A 5 -3.38 -13.63 -1.11
CA LYS A 5 -4.05 -12.56 -1.88
C LYS A 5 -3.23 -11.27 -2.02
N PHE A 6 -2.14 -11.12 -1.27
CA PHE A 6 -1.32 -9.91 -1.29
C PHE A 6 -0.33 -9.90 -2.47
N LYS A 7 -0.09 -8.71 -3.01
CA LYS A 7 0.89 -8.41 -4.07
C LYS A 7 2.33 -8.39 -3.51
N LYS A 8 3.32 -8.36 -4.41
CA LYS A 8 4.74 -8.33 -4.04
C LYS A 8 5.06 -7.16 -3.09
N ASP A 9 4.61 -5.95 -3.44
CA ASP A 9 4.85 -4.75 -2.65
C ASP A 9 4.19 -4.82 -1.27
N GLU A 10 2.94 -5.30 -1.19
CA GLU A 10 2.23 -5.49 0.08
C GLU A 10 2.94 -6.50 0.98
N LEU A 11 3.35 -7.64 0.43
CA LEU A 11 4.11 -8.64 1.18
C LEU A 11 5.46 -8.08 1.65
N ARG A 12 6.11 -7.26 0.84
CA ARG A 12 7.38 -6.62 1.20
C ARG A 12 7.21 -5.64 2.35
N SER A 13 6.17 -4.81 2.32
CA SER A 13 5.82 -3.91 3.42
C SER A 13 5.44 -4.65 4.70
N ILE A 14 4.62 -5.71 4.61
CA ILE A 14 4.27 -6.53 5.77
C ILE A 14 5.52 -7.18 6.38
N ALA A 15 6.41 -7.73 5.55
CA ALA A 15 7.65 -8.33 6.02
C ALA A 15 8.60 -7.30 6.67
N ASP A 16 8.68 -6.09 6.12
CA ASP A 16 9.45 -4.99 6.71
C ASP A 16 8.90 -4.57 8.09
N GLU A 17 7.58 -4.47 8.22
CA GLU A 17 6.91 -4.14 9.49
C GLU A 17 7.12 -5.26 10.53
N LEU A 18 7.12 -6.51 10.07
CA LEU A 18 7.47 -7.68 10.89
C LEU A 18 8.98 -7.76 11.23
N LYS A 19 9.78 -6.76 10.83
CA LYS A 19 11.24 -6.69 11.00
C LYS A 19 11.97 -7.91 10.40
N LEU A 20 11.40 -8.47 9.34
CA LEU A 20 11.99 -9.60 8.62
C LEU A 20 12.98 -9.10 7.57
N VAL A 21 14.10 -9.81 7.42
CA VAL A 21 15.09 -9.49 6.38
C VAL A 21 14.57 -9.96 5.03
N VAL A 22 14.10 -9.02 4.22
CA VAL A 22 13.63 -9.30 2.86
C VAL A 22 14.78 -9.14 1.86
N PRO A 23 15.17 -10.20 1.13
CA PRO A 23 16.14 -10.06 0.06
C PRO A 23 15.58 -9.21 -1.09
N ASP A 24 16.42 -8.37 -1.69
CA ASP A 24 15.98 -7.46 -2.76
C ASP A 24 15.43 -8.20 -3.99
N ASN A 25 15.99 -9.37 -4.27
CA ASN A 25 15.59 -10.25 -5.36
C ASN A 25 14.54 -11.30 -4.95
N ALA A 26 13.89 -11.14 -3.78
CA ALA A 26 12.87 -12.07 -3.31
C ALA A 26 11.69 -12.14 -4.29
N LYS A 27 11.18 -13.36 -4.53
CA LYS A 27 9.94 -13.56 -5.27
C LYS A 27 8.75 -13.47 -4.32
N VAL A 28 7.56 -13.34 -4.90
CA VAL A 28 6.29 -13.33 -4.15
C VAL A 28 6.13 -14.58 -3.27
N LEU A 29 6.60 -15.74 -3.77
CA LEU A 29 6.58 -17.00 -3.03
C LEU A 29 7.52 -16.94 -1.82
N ASP A 30 8.79 -16.55 -2.03
CA ASP A 30 9.76 -16.40 -0.94
C ASP A 30 9.24 -15.48 0.17
N LEU A 31 8.68 -14.32 -0.21
CA LEU A 31 8.11 -13.37 0.76
C LEU A 31 6.98 -14.00 1.59
N ARG A 32 6.10 -14.78 0.95
CA ARG A 32 5.02 -15.47 1.65
C ARG A 32 5.55 -16.49 2.62
N GLU A 33 6.49 -17.32 2.20
CA GLU A 33 7.09 -18.33 3.06
C GLU A 33 7.76 -17.68 4.25
N LEU A 34 8.52 -16.61 4.04
CA LEU A 34 9.23 -15.87 5.07
C LEU A 34 8.27 -15.26 6.12
N ILE A 35 7.14 -14.69 5.68
CA ILE A 35 6.11 -14.20 6.59
C ILE A 35 5.40 -15.36 7.30
N GLN A 36 5.08 -16.44 6.59
CA GLN A 36 4.44 -17.62 7.20
C GLN A 36 5.34 -18.31 8.21
N GLU A 37 6.66 -18.22 8.04
CA GLU A 37 7.65 -18.73 8.97
C GLU A 37 7.84 -17.86 10.20
N SER A 38 7.45 -16.58 10.13
CA SER A 38 7.55 -15.62 11.24
C SER A 38 6.76 -16.06 12.47
N GLU A 39 7.34 -15.83 13.64
CA GLU A 39 6.70 -16.13 14.93
C GLU A 39 5.39 -15.36 15.10
N ILE A 40 5.31 -14.12 14.62
CA ILE A 40 4.09 -13.30 14.72
C ILE A 40 2.97 -13.93 13.88
N TYR A 41 3.26 -14.42 12.68
CA TYR A 41 2.25 -15.09 11.87
C TYR A 41 1.75 -16.40 12.52
N LYS A 42 2.65 -17.12 13.21
CA LYS A 42 2.37 -18.43 13.83
C LYS A 42 1.69 -18.33 15.19
N ASN A 43 2.15 -17.43 16.06
CA ASN A 43 1.70 -17.30 17.44
C ASN A 43 0.72 -16.14 17.64
N ASP A 44 0.90 -15.04 16.90
CA ASP A 44 0.32 -13.74 17.25
C ASP A 44 -0.56 -13.20 16.12
N LYS A 45 -1.64 -13.94 15.87
CA LYS A 45 -2.56 -13.67 14.76
C LYS A 45 -3.20 -12.28 14.85
N GLU A 46 -3.46 -11.78 16.05
CA GLU A 46 -4.06 -10.47 16.28
C GLU A 46 -3.09 -9.35 15.86
N THR A 47 -1.84 -9.45 16.31
CA THR A 47 -0.74 -8.56 15.90
C THR A 47 -0.50 -8.63 14.39
N TYR A 48 -0.44 -9.83 13.82
CA TYR A 48 -0.32 -10.00 12.37
C TYR A 48 -1.46 -9.28 11.62
N GLN A 49 -2.70 -9.41 12.12
CA GLN A 49 -3.84 -8.77 11.49
C GLN A 49 -3.76 -7.24 11.58
N ALA A 50 -3.34 -6.70 12.73
CA ALA A 50 -3.14 -5.27 12.92
C ALA A 50 -2.05 -4.70 11.98
N ILE A 51 -0.95 -5.44 11.80
CA ILE A 51 0.13 -5.06 10.86
C ILE A 51 -0.40 -5.04 9.43
N VAL A 52 -1.13 -6.08 9.03
CA VAL A 52 -1.73 -6.14 7.69
C VAL A 52 -2.69 -4.98 7.47
N ASP A 53 -3.54 -4.67 8.45
CA ASP A 53 -4.50 -3.57 8.36
C ASP A 53 -3.78 -2.23 8.22
N CYS A 54 -2.76 -1.98 9.07
CA CYS A 54 -1.93 -0.78 9.04
C CYS A 54 -1.23 -0.60 7.68
N VAL A 55 -0.61 -1.65 7.14
CA VAL A 55 0.07 -1.60 5.84
C VAL A 55 -0.92 -1.33 4.70
N LEU A 56 -2.07 -2.00 4.70
CA LEU A 56 -3.10 -1.79 3.68
C LEU A 56 -3.70 -0.39 3.76
N GLU A 57 -3.93 0.11 4.98
CA GLU A 57 -4.41 1.46 5.23
C GLU A 57 -3.40 2.48 4.69
N GLU A 58 -2.10 2.35 5.00
CA GLU A 58 -1.06 3.26 4.50
C GLU A 58 -0.93 3.24 2.97
N ILE A 59 -1.10 2.07 2.34
CA ILE A 59 -1.10 1.95 0.87
C ILE A 59 -2.35 2.63 0.28
N ASN A 60 -3.50 2.45 0.92
CA ASN A 60 -4.76 3.03 0.46
C ASN A 60 -4.79 4.55 0.66
N ASP A 61 -4.31 5.04 1.80
CA ASP A 61 -4.23 6.46 2.13
C ASP A 61 -3.33 7.20 1.12
N ARG A 62 -2.16 6.64 0.82
CA ARG A 62 -1.28 7.18 -0.24
C ARG A 62 -1.94 7.22 -1.62
N ARG A 63 -2.74 6.20 -1.97
CA ARG A 63 -3.49 6.22 -3.24
C ARG A 63 -4.59 7.27 -3.23
N ASN A 64 -5.31 7.40 -2.12
CA ASN A 64 -6.39 8.35 -1.98
C ASN A 64 -5.87 9.80 -1.99
N GLU A 65 -4.70 10.05 -1.38
CA GLU A 65 -4.04 11.35 -1.42
C GLU A 65 -3.56 11.70 -2.85
N ASP A 66 -3.02 10.73 -3.59
CA ASP A 66 -2.61 10.93 -5.00
C ASP A 66 -3.82 11.20 -5.91
N GLU A 67 -4.92 10.47 -5.74
CA GLU A 67 -6.17 10.73 -6.47
C GLU A 67 -6.76 12.11 -6.13
N ASN A 68 -6.80 12.47 -4.84
CA ASN A 68 -7.33 13.77 -4.43
C ASN A 68 -6.48 14.92 -4.98
N ARG A 69 -5.15 14.78 -5.00
CA ARG A 69 -4.25 15.76 -5.63
C ARG A 69 -4.47 15.87 -7.14
N ARG A 70 -4.63 14.74 -7.84
CA ARG A 70 -4.93 14.76 -9.29
C ARG A 70 -6.26 15.45 -9.57
N ASN A 71 -7.29 15.10 -8.82
CA ASN A 71 -8.63 15.68 -8.97
C ASN A 71 -8.64 17.19 -8.68
N GLU A 72 -7.93 17.64 -7.64
CA GLU A 72 -7.78 19.07 -7.35
C GLU A 72 -7.04 19.80 -8.48
N ASN A 73 -5.98 19.20 -9.03
CA ASN A 73 -5.21 19.79 -10.11
C ASN A 73 -6.02 19.87 -11.42
N GLU A 74 -6.79 18.85 -11.76
CA GLU A 74 -7.69 18.87 -12.93
C GLU A 74 -8.79 19.93 -12.77
N ASN A 75 -9.42 20.03 -11.60
CA ASN A 75 -10.44 21.04 -11.33
C ASN A 75 -9.87 22.47 -11.45
N ARG A 76 -8.65 22.71 -10.94
CA ARG A 76 -7.97 24.01 -11.09
C ARG A 76 -7.72 24.37 -12.56
N LEU A 77 -7.24 23.42 -13.37
CA LEU A 77 -7.00 23.62 -14.79
C LEU A 77 -8.30 23.91 -15.56
N GLU A 78 -9.39 23.25 -15.20
CA GLU A 78 -10.70 23.47 -15.83
C GLU A 78 -11.25 24.88 -15.51
N ILE A 79 -11.13 25.32 -14.26
CA ILE A 79 -11.51 26.69 -13.85
C ILE A 79 -10.67 27.74 -14.59
N GLU A 80 -9.36 27.54 -14.74
CA GLU A 80 -8.49 28.47 -15.47
C GLU A 80 -8.87 28.56 -16.96
N LYS A 81 -9.18 27.43 -17.60
CA LYS A 81 -9.68 27.42 -18.99
C LYS A 81 -10.98 28.19 -19.14
N ILE A 82 -11.95 27.98 -18.25
CA ILE A 82 -13.25 28.69 -18.28
C ILE A 82 -13.07 30.19 -18.08
N LYS A 83 -12.16 30.61 -17.19
CA LYS A 83 -11.83 32.03 -17.01
C LYS A 83 -11.23 32.64 -18.26
N LEU A 84 -10.25 31.98 -18.87
CA LEU A 84 -9.61 32.46 -20.11
C LEU A 84 -10.62 32.63 -21.25
N SER A 85 -11.54 31.67 -21.45
CA SER A 85 -12.55 31.74 -22.50
C SER A 85 -13.63 32.82 -22.29
N GLN A 86 -13.73 33.41 -21.09
CA GLN A 86 -14.62 34.55 -20.82
C GLN A 86 -13.93 35.92 -21.00
N LEU A 87 -12.61 35.92 -21.20
CA LEU A 87 -11.80 37.13 -21.45
C LEU A 87 -11.51 37.34 -22.95
N GLU A 88 -11.95 36.43 -23.82
CA GLU A 88 -11.90 36.53 -25.29
C GLU A 88 -13.20 37.08 -25.89
#